data_AF-A0A0D0CXE2-F1
#
_entry.id   AF-A0A0D0CXE2-F1
#
_cell.length_a   1.000
_cell.length_b   1.000
_cell.length_c   1.000
_cell.angle_alpha   90.00
_cell.angle_beta   90.00
_cell.angle_gamma   90.00
#
_symmetry.space_group_name_H-M   'P 1'
#
loop_
_entity.id
_entity.type
_entity.pdbx_description
1 polymer ?
#
loop_
_entity_poly.entity_id
_entity_poly.type
_entity_poly.pdbx_seq_one_letter_code
_entity_poly.pdbx_strand_id
1 'polypeptide(L)'
;MHPHSPSPQDLVGNPVVQSDLTDAEIGMLERRLPGWIECSKDKKGDNFKAVCDELRALPYVTTLNRSQWDSRKKQYKMWMYNHGRGRAQEALTKYQQQWMARAVVVRTKKAEITALIQEKKGAQPGEAEMISNYQWAVSQVMGNMTEAELEEAEKGAMRWNSERPPLVVQADTAAHKGKQYARKFASTMWKQCGMRVVILEAWLNEAEQVMVSRWVFQVVARAPF
;
A
#
# COMPACT_ATOMS: atom_id res chain seq x y z
N MET A 1 33.18 32.12 14.35
CA MET A 1 33.92 31.13 13.56
C MET A 1 34.27 29.94 14.44
N HIS A 2 33.52 28.85 14.31
CA HIS A 2 33.99 27.48 14.10
C HIS A 2 32.74 26.58 14.09
N PRO A 3 32.66 25.59 13.19
CA PRO A 3 31.45 24.83 12.92
C PRO A 3 31.32 23.67 13.91
N HIS A 4 30.14 23.52 14.51
CA HIS A 4 29.80 22.30 15.22
C HIS A 4 29.53 21.18 14.20
N SER A 5 30.41 20.17 14.22
CA SER A 5 30.22 18.88 13.58
C SER A 5 28.93 18.20 14.06
N PRO A 6 28.14 17.56 13.17
CA PRO A 6 27.02 16.75 13.61
C PRO A 6 27.52 15.40 14.14
N SER A 7 27.06 15.03 15.34
CA SER A 7 27.23 13.70 15.94
C SER A 7 26.60 12.60 15.07
N PRO A 8 27.24 11.41 14.98
CA PRO A 8 26.81 10.33 14.09
C PRO A 8 25.77 9.43 14.78
N GLN A 9 24.47 9.78 14.74
CA GLN A 9 23.42 8.88 15.25
C GLN A 9 22.12 8.77 14.44
N ASP A 10 22.04 9.28 13.20
CA ASP A 10 20.86 9.03 12.35
C ASP A 10 21.19 8.24 11.09
N LEU A 11 21.52 6.95 11.27
CA LEU A 11 21.43 5.93 10.24
C LEU A 11 20.78 4.67 10.80
N VAL A 12 19.57 4.79 11.32
CA VAL A 12 18.68 3.62 11.44
C VAL A 12 17.79 3.59 10.19
N GLY A 13 18.43 3.30 9.07
CA GLY A 13 17.71 2.66 7.98
C GLY A 13 17.21 1.31 8.48
N ASN A 14 15.93 1.01 8.28
CA ASN A 14 15.42 -0.35 8.46
C ASN A 14 16.42 -1.35 7.86
N PRO A 15 16.77 -2.45 8.56
CA PRO A 15 17.70 -3.42 8.01
C PRO A 15 17.07 -3.96 6.73
N VAL A 16 17.61 -3.51 5.59
CA VAL A 16 17.48 -4.22 4.34
C VAL A 16 18.14 -5.56 4.65
N VAL A 17 17.33 -6.61 4.78
CA VAL A 17 17.84 -7.97 4.80
C VAL A 17 18.57 -8.13 3.48
N GLN A 18 19.88 -7.88 3.48
CA GLN A 18 20.78 -8.29 2.41
C GLN A 18 20.53 -9.79 2.28
N SER A 19 20.00 -10.19 1.13
CA SER A 19 19.79 -11.61 0.88
C SER A 19 21.17 -12.24 0.70
N ASP A 20 21.53 -13.22 1.52
CA ASP A 20 22.76 -14.03 1.40
C ASP A 20 22.76 -14.93 0.14
N LEU A 21 22.05 -14.53 -0.91
CA LEU A 21 21.93 -15.26 -2.17
C LEU A 21 23.07 -14.84 -3.09
N THR A 22 23.72 -15.84 -3.69
CA THR A 22 24.75 -15.65 -4.71
C THR A 22 24.15 -15.16 -6.02
N ASP A 23 24.96 -14.52 -6.86
CA ASP A 23 24.53 -14.03 -8.17
C ASP A 23 24.01 -15.16 -9.08
N ALA A 24 24.55 -16.38 -8.94
CA ALA A 24 24.08 -17.55 -9.67
C ALA A 24 22.67 -17.98 -9.23
N GLU A 25 22.38 -17.94 -7.92
CA GLU A 25 21.04 -18.20 -7.39
C GLU A 25 20.06 -17.10 -7.83
N ILE A 26 20.46 -15.82 -7.75
CA ILE A 26 19.65 -14.68 -8.19
C ILE A 26 19.33 -14.79 -9.69
N GLY A 27 20.33 -15.02 -10.55
CA GLY A 27 20.11 -15.14 -11.99
C GLY A 27 19.19 -16.30 -12.37
N MET A 28 19.18 -17.40 -11.61
CA MET A 28 18.23 -18.50 -11.81
C MET A 28 16.81 -18.11 -11.39
N LEU A 29 16.67 -17.43 -10.25
CA LEU A 29 15.38 -16.92 -9.79
C LEU A 29 14.79 -15.90 -10.76
N GLU A 30 15.61 -14.98 -11.30
CA GLU A 30 15.21 -14.01 -12.31
C GLU A 30 14.69 -14.68 -13.60
N ARG A 31 15.40 -15.71 -14.10
CA ARG A 31 14.95 -16.47 -15.28
C ARG A 31 13.58 -17.14 -15.08
N ARG A 32 13.28 -17.59 -13.86
CA ARG A 32 12.02 -18.28 -13.52
C ARG A 32 10.92 -17.32 -13.05
N LEU A 33 11.26 -16.05 -12.81
CA LEU A 33 10.35 -15.03 -12.29
C LEU A 33 9.13 -14.78 -13.20
N PRO A 34 9.24 -14.68 -14.54
CA PRO A 34 8.07 -14.48 -15.41
C PRO A 34 7.03 -15.61 -15.25
N GLY A 35 7.50 -16.86 -15.29
CA GLY A 35 6.63 -18.03 -15.11
C GLY A 35 5.95 -18.06 -13.74
N TRP A 36 6.60 -17.58 -12.68
CA TRP A 36 6.01 -17.44 -11.35
C TRP A 36 4.96 -16.31 -11.25
N ILE A 37 5.14 -15.22 -12.00
CA ILE A 37 4.20 -14.09 -12.09
C ILE A 37 2.92 -14.54 -12.79
N GLU A 38 3.05 -15.23 -13.92
CA GLU A 38 1.93 -15.68 -14.76
C GLU A 38 1.20 -16.90 -14.20
N CYS A 39 1.85 -17.67 -13.33
CA CYS A 39 1.31 -18.88 -12.75
C CYS A 39 0.12 -18.60 -11.81
N SER A 40 -0.98 -19.33 -12.01
CA SER A 40 -2.15 -19.33 -11.14
C SER A 40 -1.81 -19.81 -9.73
N LYS A 41 -2.60 -19.40 -8.72
CA LYS A 41 -2.30 -19.64 -7.30
C LYS A 41 -2.16 -21.13 -6.98
N ASP A 42 -2.99 -21.97 -7.58
CA ASP A 42 -2.99 -23.42 -7.46
C ASP A 42 -1.72 -24.07 -8.03
N LYS A 43 -1.10 -23.48 -9.06
CA LYS A 43 0.11 -24.00 -9.71
C LYS A 43 1.43 -23.47 -9.11
N LYS A 44 1.37 -22.50 -8.19
CA LYS A 44 2.58 -21.89 -7.59
C LYS A 44 3.42 -22.88 -6.78
N GLY A 45 2.79 -23.89 -6.19
CA GLY A 45 3.51 -24.95 -5.47
C GLY A 45 4.44 -25.75 -6.39
N ASP A 46 3.89 -26.23 -7.51
CA ASP A 46 4.63 -27.02 -8.49
C ASP A 46 5.69 -26.19 -9.22
N ASN A 47 5.36 -24.94 -9.57
CA ASN A 47 6.32 -24.02 -10.15
C ASN A 47 7.51 -23.77 -9.21
N PHE A 48 7.25 -23.52 -7.92
CA PHE A 48 8.32 -23.32 -6.94
C PHE A 48 9.17 -24.58 -6.72
N LYS A 49 8.56 -25.77 -6.83
CA LYS A 49 9.30 -27.03 -6.77
C LYS A 49 10.31 -27.13 -7.93
N ALA A 50 9.89 -26.85 -9.15
CA ALA A 50 10.79 -26.84 -10.31
C ALA A 50 11.96 -25.84 -10.15
N VAL A 51 11.67 -24.64 -9.64
CA VAL A 51 12.70 -23.64 -9.30
C VAL A 51 13.70 -24.20 -8.26
N CYS A 52 13.21 -24.88 -7.23
CA CYS A 52 14.06 -25.51 -6.23
C CYS A 52 14.91 -26.64 -6.83
N ASP A 53 14.37 -27.45 -7.74
CA ASP A 53 15.09 -28.56 -8.36
C ASP A 53 16.26 -28.04 -9.21
N GLU A 54 16.07 -26.94 -9.95
CA GLU A 54 17.15 -26.28 -10.71
C GLU A 54 18.20 -25.62 -9.82
N LEU A 55 17.77 -24.89 -8.79
CA LEU A 55 18.69 -24.27 -7.84
C LEU A 55 19.52 -25.32 -7.09
N ARG A 56 18.97 -26.51 -6.86
CA ARG A 56 19.66 -27.61 -6.21
C ARG A 56 20.80 -28.19 -7.05
N ALA A 57 20.80 -27.97 -8.36
CA ALA A 57 21.87 -28.39 -9.25
C ALA A 57 23.09 -27.44 -9.23
N LEU A 58 23.00 -26.28 -8.56
CA LEU A 58 24.12 -25.33 -8.50
C LEU A 58 25.25 -25.85 -7.60
N PRO A 59 26.54 -25.71 -8.00
CA PRO A 59 27.68 -26.27 -7.28
C PRO A 59 27.80 -25.86 -5.81
N TYR A 60 27.41 -24.64 -5.45
CA TYR A 60 27.39 -24.20 -4.05
C TYR A 60 26.24 -24.86 -3.27
N VAL A 61 25.07 -24.99 -3.90
CA VAL A 61 23.85 -25.48 -3.26
C VAL A 61 23.91 -26.99 -3.00
N THR A 62 24.60 -27.75 -3.84
CA THR A 62 24.81 -29.20 -3.65
C THR A 62 25.59 -29.53 -2.39
N THR A 63 26.39 -28.60 -1.86
CA THR A 63 27.17 -28.78 -0.64
C THR A 63 26.40 -28.47 0.64
N LEU A 64 25.19 -27.90 0.54
CA LEU A 64 24.38 -27.55 1.70
C LEU A 64 23.80 -28.78 2.37
N ASN A 65 23.83 -28.79 3.70
CA ASN A 65 23.10 -29.80 4.47
C ASN A 65 21.58 -29.52 4.45
N ARG A 66 20.80 -30.45 5.01
CA ARG A 66 19.32 -30.38 4.98
C ARG A 66 18.76 -29.10 5.63
N SER A 67 19.28 -28.68 6.78
CA SER A 67 18.76 -27.50 7.48
C SER A 67 19.13 -26.20 6.76
N GLN A 68 20.35 -26.14 6.21
CA GLN A 68 20.80 -25.04 5.35
C GLN A 68 19.94 -24.95 4.09
N TRP A 69 19.63 -26.08 3.45
CA TRP A 69 18.74 -26.13 2.29
C TRP A 69 17.32 -25.68 2.61
N ASP A 70 16.76 -26.09 3.74
CA ASP A 70 15.43 -25.66 4.17
C ASP A 70 15.38 -24.15 4.46
N SER A 71 16.44 -23.59 5.05
CA SER A 71 16.60 -22.15 5.22
C SER A 71 16.68 -21.41 3.87
N ARG A 72 17.51 -21.94 2.95
CA ARG A 72 17.72 -21.35 1.62
C ARG A 72 16.45 -21.35 0.76
N LYS A 73 15.64 -22.41 0.81
CA LYS A 73 14.31 -22.45 0.17
C LYS A 73 13.37 -21.36 0.68
N LYS A 74 13.40 -21.03 1.99
CA LYS A 74 12.60 -19.92 2.53
C LYS A 74 13.05 -18.58 1.93
N GLN A 75 14.37 -18.38 1.78
CA GLN A 75 14.93 -17.17 1.16
C GLN A 75 14.53 -17.07 -0.32
N TYR A 76 14.63 -18.15 -1.09
CA TYR A 76 14.17 -18.18 -2.49
C TYR A 76 12.69 -17.86 -2.62
N LYS A 77 11.86 -18.51 -1.78
CA LYS A 77 10.42 -18.26 -1.75
C LYS A 77 10.14 -16.79 -1.45
N MET A 78 10.78 -16.25 -0.42
CA MET A 78 10.65 -14.83 -0.05
C MET A 78 11.08 -13.91 -1.21
N TRP A 79 12.19 -14.20 -1.86
CA TRP A 79 12.68 -13.45 -3.01
C TRP A 79 11.66 -13.47 -4.16
N MET A 80 11.14 -14.64 -4.54
CA MET A 80 10.14 -14.79 -5.60
C MET A 80 8.82 -14.11 -5.25
N TYR A 81 8.39 -14.10 -3.97
CA TYR A 81 7.21 -13.34 -3.56
C TYR A 81 7.43 -11.83 -3.62
N ASN A 82 8.61 -11.36 -3.21
CA ASN A 82 8.92 -9.93 -3.20
C ASN A 82 9.09 -9.35 -4.61
N HIS A 83 9.71 -10.12 -5.51
CA HIS A 83 9.97 -9.71 -6.89
C HIS A 83 8.84 -10.10 -7.85
N GLY A 84 8.11 -11.17 -7.54
CA GLY A 84 6.96 -11.67 -8.32
C GLY A 84 5.63 -11.06 -7.90
N ARG A 85 5.57 -10.38 -6.74
CA ARG A 85 4.66 -9.25 -6.60
C ARG A 85 5.18 -8.16 -7.53
N GLY A 86 4.84 -8.30 -8.81
CA GLY A 86 4.56 -7.11 -9.58
C GLY A 86 3.67 -6.27 -8.68
N ARG A 87 4.17 -5.11 -8.23
CA ARG A 87 3.24 -3.99 -8.09
C ARG A 87 2.65 -3.98 -9.48
N ALA A 88 1.43 -4.49 -9.62
CA ALA A 88 0.67 -4.31 -10.83
C ALA A 88 1.02 -2.90 -11.28
N GLN A 89 1.48 -2.76 -12.51
CA GLN A 89 1.60 -1.46 -13.14
C GLN A 89 0.16 -0.93 -13.07
N GLU A 90 -0.17 -0.32 -11.94
CA GLU A 90 -1.51 0.14 -11.62
C GLU A 90 -1.66 1.25 -12.63
N ALA A 91 -2.39 0.92 -13.69
CA ALA A 91 -2.79 1.87 -14.69
C ALA A 91 -3.23 3.13 -13.96
N LEU A 92 -2.89 4.28 -14.54
CA LEU A 92 -3.22 5.61 -14.01
C LEU A 92 -4.72 5.75 -13.66
N THR A 93 -5.56 4.82 -14.08
CA THR A 93 -6.98 4.64 -13.73
C THR A 93 -7.27 4.20 -12.29
N LYS A 94 -6.31 3.70 -11.49
CA LYS A 94 -6.60 3.25 -10.10
C LYS A 94 -6.74 4.37 -9.07
N TYR A 95 -6.57 5.64 -9.47
CA TYR A 95 -6.69 6.77 -8.53
C TYR A 95 -8.14 7.04 -8.11
N GLN A 96 -9.13 6.63 -8.91
CA GLN A 96 -10.53 6.65 -8.53
C GLN A 96 -10.95 5.27 -8.04
N GLN A 97 -10.86 5.06 -6.73
CA GLN A 97 -11.60 3.97 -6.12
C GLN A 97 -13.08 4.35 -6.15
N GLN A 98 -13.92 3.52 -6.76
CA GLN A 98 -15.36 3.75 -6.78
C GLN A 98 -15.89 3.77 -5.34
N TRP A 99 -16.71 4.77 -5.03
CA TRP A 99 -17.49 4.86 -3.81
C TRP A 99 -18.49 3.71 -3.77
N MET A 100 -18.59 3.05 -2.63
CA MET A 100 -19.60 2.03 -2.34
C MET A 100 -20.54 2.57 -1.25
N ALA A 101 -21.74 2.01 -1.12
CA ALA A 101 -22.70 2.39 -0.08
C ALA A 101 -22.07 2.39 1.32
N ARG A 102 -21.30 1.33 1.64
CA ARG A 102 -20.52 1.26 2.88
C ARG A 102 -19.59 2.46 3.09
N ALA A 103 -18.91 2.91 2.04
CA ALA A 103 -18.01 4.06 2.11
C ALA A 103 -18.79 5.37 2.33
N VAL A 104 -19.98 5.50 1.73
CA VAL A 104 -20.89 6.62 1.98
C VAL A 104 -21.34 6.61 3.44
N VAL A 105 -21.82 5.48 3.95
CA VAL A 105 -22.27 5.32 5.36
C VAL A 105 -21.16 5.69 6.34
N VAL A 106 -19.95 5.18 6.14
CA VAL A 106 -18.79 5.48 7.00
C VAL A 106 -18.54 7.00 7.10
N ARG A 107 -18.77 7.73 6.01
CA ARG A 107 -18.56 9.18 5.93
C ARG A 107 -19.73 9.96 6.50
N THR A 108 -20.96 9.60 6.17
CA THR A 108 -22.17 10.33 6.57
C THR A 108 -22.57 10.04 8.02
N LYS A 109 -22.40 8.81 8.50
CA LYS A 109 -22.71 8.38 9.87
C LYS A 109 -21.47 8.34 10.79
N LYS A 110 -20.40 9.09 10.47
CA LYS A 110 -19.14 9.11 11.25
C LYS A 110 -19.36 9.46 12.74
N ALA A 111 -20.25 10.42 13.03
CA ALA A 111 -20.58 10.81 14.39
C ALA A 111 -21.28 9.68 15.16
N GLU A 112 -22.24 9.01 14.54
CA GLU A 112 -22.95 7.85 15.11
C GLU A 112 -21.99 6.68 15.39
N ILE A 113 -21.10 6.37 14.45
CA ILE A 113 -20.06 5.35 14.62
C ILE A 113 -19.16 5.70 15.80
N THR A 114 -18.75 6.96 15.92
CA THR A 114 -17.86 7.43 17.00
C THR A 114 -18.57 7.35 18.36
N ALA A 115 -19.82 7.81 18.43
CA ALA A 115 -20.64 7.76 19.64
C ALA A 115 -20.88 6.32 20.10
N LEU A 116 -21.14 5.39 19.16
CA LEU A 116 -21.34 3.98 19.48
C LEU A 116 -20.09 3.35 20.12
N ILE A 117 -18.89 3.70 19.63
CA ILE A 117 -17.64 3.22 20.23
C ILE A 117 -17.47 3.80 21.63
N GLN A 118 -17.68 5.10 21.81
CA GLN A 118 -17.59 5.74 23.13
C GLN A 118 -18.56 5.12 24.13
N GLU A 119 -19.83 4.93 23.74
CA GLU A 119 -20.87 4.40 24.62
C GLU A 119 -20.62 2.93 24.99
N LYS A 120 -20.28 2.08 24.02
CA LYS A 120 -20.21 0.62 24.23
C LYS A 120 -18.82 0.11 24.59
N LYS A 121 -17.77 0.85 24.26
CA LYS A 121 -16.37 0.45 24.46
C LYS A 121 -15.58 1.42 25.33
N GLY A 122 -16.10 2.61 25.62
CA GLY A 122 -15.45 3.61 26.47
C GLY A 122 -14.26 4.34 25.81
N ALA A 123 -13.87 3.96 24.59
CA ALA A 123 -12.71 4.53 23.91
C ALA A 123 -12.98 5.95 23.41
N GLN A 124 -12.00 6.84 23.61
CA GLN A 124 -12.08 8.25 23.22
C GLN A 124 -11.41 8.53 21.87
N PRO A 125 -11.86 9.53 21.09
CA PRO A 125 -11.26 9.87 19.80
C PRO A 125 -9.77 10.14 19.94
N GLY A 126 -8.95 9.42 19.15
CA GLY A 126 -7.50 9.52 19.19
C GLY A 126 -6.80 8.34 19.90
N GLU A 127 -7.54 7.52 20.65
CA GLU A 127 -7.00 6.31 21.25
C GLU A 127 -6.84 5.18 20.23
N ALA A 128 -5.86 4.31 20.45
CA ALA A 128 -5.64 3.13 19.60
C ALA A 128 -6.89 2.21 19.56
N GLU A 129 -7.63 2.16 20.66
CA GLU A 129 -8.86 1.39 20.80
C GLU A 129 -10.00 1.91 19.91
N MET A 130 -10.00 3.19 19.53
CA MET A 130 -10.97 3.68 18.54
C MET A 130 -10.77 3.02 17.19
N ILE A 131 -9.52 2.84 16.77
CA ILE A 131 -9.18 2.27 15.48
C ILE A 131 -9.55 0.79 15.45
N SER A 132 -9.24 0.04 16.52
CA SER A 132 -9.54 -1.38 16.60
C SER A 132 -11.06 -1.65 16.64
N ASN A 133 -11.84 -0.80 17.32
CA ASN A 133 -13.30 -0.94 17.41
C ASN A 133 -14.07 -0.33 16.23
N TYR A 134 -13.42 0.43 15.35
CA TYR A 134 -14.10 1.15 14.27
C TYR A 134 -14.87 0.25 13.31
N GLN A 135 -14.25 -0.86 12.88
CA GLN A 135 -14.89 -1.79 11.94
C GLN A 135 -16.11 -2.47 12.57
N TRP A 136 -16.03 -2.82 13.85
CA TRP A 136 -17.16 -3.36 14.60
C TRP A 136 -18.31 -2.37 14.64
N ALA A 137 -18.05 -1.11 14.99
CA ALA A 137 -19.09 -0.08 15.07
C ALA A 137 -19.73 0.21 13.71
N VAL A 138 -18.95 0.25 12.62
CA VAL A 138 -19.49 0.34 11.25
C VAL A 138 -20.45 -0.81 10.96
N SER A 139 -20.08 -2.04 11.30
CA SER A 139 -20.94 -3.21 11.10
C SER A 139 -22.23 -3.14 11.93
N GLN A 140 -22.18 -2.64 13.16
CA GLN A 140 -23.36 -2.45 13.99
C GLN A 140 -24.30 -1.37 13.41
N VAL A 141 -23.75 -0.20 13.03
CA VAL A 141 -24.53 0.88 12.41
C VAL A 141 -25.20 0.39 11.13
N MET A 142 -24.46 -0.26 10.24
CA MET A 142 -25.04 -0.81 9.00
C MET A 142 -26.06 -1.93 9.27
N GLY A 143 -25.84 -2.77 10.28
CA GLY A 143 -26.79 -3.83 10.63
C GLY A 143 -28.12 -3.33 11.21
N ASN A 144 -28.14 -2.11 11.75
CA ASN A 144 -29.33 -1.46 12.28
C ASN A 144 -30.01 -0.52 11.27
N MET A 145 -29.43 -0.33 10.08
CA MET A 145 -30.03 0.48 9.03
C MET A 145 -31.23 -0.25 8.42
N THR A 146 -32.26 0.53 8.11
CA THR A 146 -33.40 0.05 7.33
C THR A 146 -33.01 -0.18 5.87
N GLU A 147 -33.78 -0.99 5.15
CA GLU A 147 -33.58 -1.23 3.71
C GLU A 147 -33.56 0.08 2.91
N ALA A 148 -34.47 1.02 3.26
CA ALA A 148 -34.52 2.33 2.62
C ALA A 148 -33.24 3.16 2.85
N GLU A 149 -32.67 3.12 4.05
CA GLU A 149 -31.40 3.81 4.33
C GLU A 149 -30.21 3.18 3.58
N LEU A 150 -30.21 1.86 3.40
CA LEU A 150 -29.18 1.16 2.62
C LEU A 150 -29.30 1.51 1.13
N GLU A 151 -30.52 1.55 0.59
CA GLU A 151 -30.78 1.96 -0.79
C GLU A 151 -30.35 3.42 -1.03
N GLU A 152 -30.62 4.33 -0.10
CA GLU A 152 -30.16 5.72 -0.18
C GLU A 152 -28.63 5.83 -0.13
N ALA A 153 -27.95 4.99 0.67
CA ALA A 153 -26.49 4.93 0.66
C ALA A 153 -25.94 4.42 -0.68
N GLU A 154 -26.60 3.46 -1.34
CA GLU A 154 -26.24 2.99 -2.68
C GLU A 154 -26.43 4.08 -3.74
N LYS A 155 -27.58 4.75 -3.75
CA LYS A 155 -27.83 5.91 -4.63
C LYS A 155 -26.80 7.02 -4.39
N GLY A 156 -26.49 7.29 -3.13
CA GLY A 156 -25.44 8.24 -2.74
C GLY A 156 -24.08 7.85 -3.33
N ALA A 157 -23.73 6.56 -3.28
CA ALA A 157 -22.48 6.07 -3.86
C ALA A 157 -22.45 6.22 -5.38
N MET A 158 -23.54 5.88 -6.06
CA MET A 158 -23.69 6.09 -7.51
C MET A 158 -23.50 7.56 -7.87
N ARG A 159 -24.17 8.47 -7.14
CA ARG A 159 -24.05 9.92 -7.34
C ARG A 159 -22.64 10.43 -7.12
N TRP A 160 -21.96 9.99 -6.06
CA TRP A 160 -20.58 10.41 -5.78
C TRP A 160 -19.60 9.92 -6.86
N ASN A 161 -19.89 8.77 -7.48
CA ASN A 161 -19.11 8.22 -8.59
C ASN A 161 -19.37 8.92 -9.92
N SER A 162 -20.60 9.36 -10.19
CA SER A 162 -20.96 10.03 -11.44
C SER A 162 -20.63 11.52 -11.44
N GLU A 163 -20.77 12.18 -10.29
CA GLU A 163 -20.53 13.61 -10.11
C GLU A 163 -19.22 13.80 -9.32
N ARG A 164 -19.36 13.95 -8.00
CA ARG A 164 -18.28 14.04 -7.01
C ARG A 164 -18.88 13.93 -5.61
N PRO A 165 -18.11 13.49 -4.61
CA PRO A 165 -18.59 13.46 -3.23
C PRO A 165 -18.73 14.89 -2.64
N PRO A 166 -19.39 15.07 -1.49
CA PRO A 166 -19.51 16.37 -0.82
C PRO A 166 -18.16 17.01 -0.50
N LEU A 167 -18.13 18.34 -0.34
CA LEU A 167 -16.88 19.08 -0.07
C LEU A 167 -16.13 18.59 1.17
N VAL A 168 -16.84 18.28 2.26
CA VAL A 168 -16.25 17.66 3.46
C VAL A 168 -15.50 16.37 3.14
N VAL A 169 -16.08 15.52 2.31
CA VAL A 169 -15.49 14.24 1.92
C VAL A 169 -14.30 14.46 0.98
N GLN A 170 -14.41 15.42 0.05
CA GLN A 170 -13.31 15.81 -0.83
C GLN A 170 -12.13 16.37 -0.03
N ALA A 171 -12.39 17.29 0.90
CA ALA A 171 -11.38 17.95 1.74
C ALA A 171 -10.66 16.95 2.65
N ASP A 172 -11.40 16.06 3.32
CA ASP A 172 -10.82 15.00 4.14
C ASP A 172 -9.97 14.04 3.30
N THR A 173 -10.46 13.65 2.11
CA THR A 173 -9.73 12.76 1.21
C THR A 173 -8.45 13.44 0.71
N ALA A 174 -8.50 14.71 0.32
CA ALA A 174 -7.33 15.47 -0.11
C ALA A 174 -6.29 15.57 1.02
N ALA A 175 -6.72 15.90 2.24
CA ALA A 175 -5.83 16.02 3.40
C ALA A 175 -5.10 14.71 3.74
N HIS A 176 -5.80 13.58 3.70
CA HIS A 176 -5.24 12.28 4.11
C HIS A 176 -4.59 11.48 2.98
N LYS A 177 -5.04 11.66 1.73
CA LYS A 177 -4.62 10.85 0.57
C LYS A 177 -3.92 11.65 -0.53
N GLY A 178 -4.04 12.97 -0.57
CA GLY A 178 -3.43 13.82 -1.60
C GLY A 178 -1.93 13.54 -1.77
N LYS A 179 -1.17 13.61 -0.67
CA LYS A 179 0.26 13.25 -0.65
C LYS A 179 0.55 11.85 -1.21
N GLN A 180 -0.29 10.86 -0.91
CA GLN A 180 -0.12 9.49 -1.40
C GLN A 180 -0.31 9.43 -2.92
N TYR A 181 -1.33 10.12 -3.45
CA TYR A 181 -1.58 10.24 -4.88
C TYR A 181 -0.44 10.98 -5.59
N ALA A 182 -0.04 12.14 -5.07
CA ALA A 182 1.08 12.92 -5.58
C ALA A 182 2.37 12.08 -5.65
N ARG A 183 2.68 11.34 -4.58
CA ARG A 183 3.86 10.46 -4.52
C ARG A 183 3.81 9.35 -5.55
N LYS A 184 2.66 8.71 -5.72
CA LYS A 184 2.48 7.62 -6.70
C LYS A 184 2.62 8.17 -8.12
N PHE A 185 1.99 9.29 -8.44
CA PHE A 185 2.11 9.97 -9.73
C PHE A 185 3.57 10.31 -10.04
N ALA A 186 4.26 10.99 -9.12
CA ALA A 186 5.67 11.34 -9.28
C ALA A 186 6.57 10.12 -9.47
N SER A 187 6.32 9.05 -8.71
CA SER A 187 7.06 7.79 -8.84
C SER A 187 6.86 7.15 -10.21
N THR A 188 5.64 7.18 -10.76
CA THR A 188 5.35 6.64 -12.09
C THR A 188 6.04 7.47 -13.18
N MET A 189 5.95 8.80 -13.11
CA MET A 189 6.58 9.70 -14.08
C MET A 189 8.10 9.54 -14.13
N TRP A 190 8.74 9.38 -12.96
CA TRP A 190 10.17 9.07 -12.90
C TRP A 190 10.49 7.72 -13.54
N LYS A 191 9.77 6.66 -13.17
CA LYS A 191 10.09 5.30 -13.62
C LYS A 191 9.87 5.08 -15.11
N GLN A 192 8.81 5.66 -15.66
CA GLN A 192 8.44 5.43 -17.06
C GLN A 192 9.10 6.43 -18.01
N CYS A 193 9.35 7.66 -17.56
CA CYS A 193 9.77 8.74 -18.44
C CYS A 193 11.06 9.46 -17.97
N GLY A 194 11.66 9.07 -16.84
CA GLY A 194 12.81 9.78 -16.26
C GLY A 194 12.47 11.21 -15.78
N MET A 195 11.18 11.55 -15.67
CA MET A 195 10.74 12.90 -15.37
C MET A 195 10.75 13.19 -13.87
N ARG A 196 11.21 14.39 -13.52
CA ARG A 196 11.01 14.98 -12.19
C ARG A 196 9.80 15.90 -12.26
N VAL A 197 8.89 15.79 -11.29
CA VAL A 197 7.66 16.60 -11.23
C VAL A 197 7.58 17.36 -9.91
N VAL A 198 7.10 18.59 -9.99
CA VAL A 198 6.67 19.39 -8.83
C VAL A 198 5.15 19.40 -8.86
N ILE A 199 4.51 19.04 -7.74
CA ILE A 199 3.05 18.91 -7.67
C ILE A 199 2.51 19.98 -6.73
N LEU A 200 1.64 20.83 -7.26
CA LEU A 200 0.82 21.76 -6.50
C LEU A 200 -0.60 21.21 -6.47
N GLU A 201 -1.12 20.97 -5.27
CA GLU A 201 -2.48 20.50 -5.06
C GLU A 201 -3.29 21.64 -4.47
N ALA A 202 -4.48 21.87 -5.02
CA ALA A 202 -5.45 22.81 -4.46
C ALA A 202 -6.81 22.13 -4.34
N TRP A 203 -7.49 22.33 -3.22
CA TRP A 203 -8.83 21.81 -2.98
C TRP A 203 -9.64 22.77 -2.11
N LEU A 204 -10.96 22.68 -2.19
CA LEU A 204 -11.85 23.44 -1.31
C LEU A 204 -12.02 22.71 0.02
N ASN A 205 -11.98 23.45 1.12
CA ASN A 205 -12.45 22.95 2.40
C ASN A 205 -13.98 23.04 2.51
N GLU A 206 -14.53 22.66 3.66
CA GLU A 206 -15.98 22.72 3.94
C GLU A 206 -16.56 24.14 3.85
N ALA A 207 -15.75 25.16 4.14
CA ALA A 207 -16.11 26.56 4.07
C ALA A 207 -15.86 27.17 2.67
N GLU A 208 -15.66 26.34 1.64
CA GLU A 208 -15.35 26.75 0.26
C GLU A 208 -14.08 27.60 0.13
N GLN A 209 -13.17 27.50 1.10
CA GLN A 209 -11.88 28.16 1.04
C GLN A 209 -10.87 27.26 0.33
N VAL A 210 -10.04 27.88 -0.51
CA VAL A 210 -8.98 27.17 -1.23
C VAL A 210 -7.84 26.85 -0.28
N MET A 211 -7.59 25.55 -0.10
CA MET A 211 -6.41 25.00 0.55
C MET A 211 -5.38 24.65 -0.51
N VAL A 212 -4.10 24.88 -0.23
CA VAL A 212 -3.00 24.58 -1.15
C VAL A 212 -1.93 23.76 -0.44
N SER A 213 -1.38 22.76 -1.14
CA SER A 213 -0.21 22.02 -0.69
C SER A 213 0.79 21.86 -1.83
N ARG A 214 2.08 21.90 -1.48
CA ARG A 214 3.17 21.71 -2.43
C ARG A 214 3.98 20.48 -2.05
N TRP A 215 4.16 19.57 -2.99
CA TRP A 215 4.99 18.39 -2.81
C TRP A 215 6.17 18.40 -3.77
N VAL A 216 7.35 18.15 -3.21
CA VAL A 216 8.57 17.86 -3.97
C VAL A 216 9.02 16.46 -3.56
N PHE A 217 8.97 15.51 -4.49
CA PHE A 217 9.43 14.15 -4.25
C PHE A 217 10.82 13.96 -4.87
N GLN A 218 11.85 13.91 -4.04
CA GLN A 218 13.17 13.47 -4.48
C GLN A 218 13.16 11.94 -4.59
N VAL A 219 13.17 11.43 -5.83
CA VAL A 219 13.44 10.01 -6.06
C VAL A 219 14.96 9.86 -6.09
N VAL A 220 15.55 9.39 -4.99
CA VAL A 220 16.98 9.12 -4.91
C VAL A 220 17.29 7.94 -5.82
N ALA A 221 18.05 8.18 -6.89
CA ALA A 221 18.64 7.13 -7.69
C ALA A 221 19.68 6.40 -6.83
N ARG A 222 19.50 5.10 -6.58
CA ARG A 222 20.67 4.26 -6.30
C ARG A 222 21.44 4.18 -7.61
N ALA A 223 22.64 4.77 -7.63
CA ALA A 223 23.58 4.54 -8.71
C ALA A 223 23.85 3.03 -8.83
N PRO A 224 23.90 2.48 -10.05
CA PRO A 224 24.46 1.14 -10.24
C PRO A 224 25.95 1.24 -9.95
N PHE A 225 26.42 0.48 -8.97
CA PHE A 225 27.83 0.12 -8.83
C PHE A 225 28.04 -1.21 -9.57
#